data_AF-A0AA96IUP1-F1
#
_entry.id   AF-A0AA96IUP1-F1
#
_cell.length_a   1.000
_cell.length_b   1.000
_cell.length_c   1.000
_cell.angle_alpha   90.00
_cell.angle_beta   90.00
_cell.angle_gamma   90.00
#
_symmetry.space_group_name_H-M   'P 1'
#
loop_
_entity.id
_entity.type
_entity.pdbx_description
1 polymer ?
#
loop_
_entity_poly.entity_id
_entity_poly.type
_entity_poly.pdbx_seq_one_letter_code
_entity_poly.pdbx_strand_id
1 'polypeptide(L)' 'MQRQLGRVPSELDSRPACPAELAYLAEWLAQLPMPLTHTELHHWTQLTGRRLDRWEVEALMMLDRIRNDG' A
#
# COMPACT_ATOMS: atom_id res chain seq x y z
N MET A 1 6.23 23.90 -2.57
CA MET A 1 7.32 22.91 -2.71
C MET A 1 7.39 22.48 -4.17
N GLN A 2 8.49 22.77 -4.88
CA GLN A 2 8.72 22.25 -6.22
C GLN A 2 9.10 20.76 -6.10
N ARG A 3 8.28 19.86 -6.65
CA ARG A 3 8.64 18.43 -6.78
C ARG A 3 9.70 18.34 -7.88
N GLN A 4 10.97 18.11 -7.50
CA GLN A 4 12.01 17.73 -8.46
C GLN A 4 11.71 16.32 -8.98
N LEU A 5 10.93 16.26 -10.07
CA LEU A 5 10.70 15.04 -10.81
C LEU A 5 12.01 14.60 -11.46
N GLY A 6 12.54 13.43 -11.05
CA GLY A 6 13.61 12.73 -11.78
C GLY A 6 14.87 12.38 -10.98
N ARG A 7 15.03 12.87 -9.75
CA ARG A 7 16.12 12.41 -8.86
C ARG A 7 15.53 11.67 -7.67
N VAL A 8 15.83 10.36 -7.59
CA VAL A 8 15.64 9.59 -6.37
C VAL A 8 16.55 10.23 -5.30
N PRO A 9 16.01 10.66 -4.15
CA PRO A 9 16.81 11.17 -3.04
C PRO A 9 17.89 10.18 -2.65
N SER A 10 19.11 10.68 -2.36
CA SER A 10 20.25 9.87 -1.93
C SER A 10 19.96 9.02 -0.68
N GLU A 11 19.01 9.46 0.14
CA GLU A 11 18.51 8.78 1.32
C GLU A 11 17.77 7.48 0.99
N LEU A 12 17.33 7.30 -0.27
CA LEU A 12 16.69 6.09 -0.76
C LEU A 12 17.65 5.13 -1.46
N ASP A 13 18.92 5.51 -1.70
CA ASP A 13 19.92 4.63 -2.33
C ASP A 13 20.27 3.43 -1.44
N SER A 14 20.17 3.58 -0.12
CA SER A 14 20.44 2.54 0.88
C SER A 14 19.18 1.84 1.39
N ARG A 15 18.04 2.01 0.71
CA ARG A 15 16.79 1.35 1.13
C ARG A 15 16.95 -0.18 1.06
N PRO A 16 16.50 -0.92 2.08
CA PRO A 16 16.46 -2.37 1.98
C PRO A 16 15.51 -2.78 0.85
N ALA A 17 15.81 -3.90 0.20
CA ALA A 17 14.85 -4.52 -0.69
C ALA A 17 13.57 -4.86 0.09
N CYS A 18 12.41 -4.68 -0.52
CA CYS A 18 11.16 -5.14 0.07
C CYS A 18 11.22 -6.66 0.22
N PRO A 19 10.96 -7.23 1.42
CA PRO A 19 10.87 -8.67 1.59
C PRO A 19 9.87 -9.27 0.60
N ALA A 20 10.25 -10.37 -0.05
CA ALA A 20 9.42 -10.99 -1.09
C ALA A 20 8.08 -11.46 -0.53
N GLU A 21 8.07 -11.89 0.73
CA GLU A 21 6.90 -12.32 1.47
C GLU A 21 5.85 -11.22 1.62
N LEU A 22 6.23 -9.94 1.50
CA LEU A 22 5.31 -8.80 1.65
C LEU A 22 4.90 -8.18 0.31
N ALA A 23 5.43 -8.68 -0.82
CA ALA A 23 5.16 -8.12 -2.14
C ALA A 23 3.67 -8.12 -2.51
N TYR A 24 2.92 -9.12 -2.02
CA TYR A 24 1.49 -9.25 -2.29
C TYR A 24 0.67 -8.05 -1.79
N LEU A 25 1.12 -7.36 -0.72
CA LEU A 25 0.40 -6.20 -0.18
C LEU A 25 0.36 -5.06 -1.21
N ALA A 26 1.45 -4.86 -1.94
CA ALA A 26 1.51 -3.86 -3.00
C ALA A 26 0.59 -4.25 -4.19
N GLU A 27 0.57 -5.53 -4.55
CA GLU A 27 -0.31 -6.06 -5.60
C GLU A 27 -1.79 -5.92 -5.22
N TRP A 28 -2.15 -6.16 -3.96
CA TRP A 28 -3.51 -5.99 -3.46
C TRP A 28 -3.90 -4.52 -3.40
N LEU A 29 -3.01 -3.66 -2.90
CA LEU A 29 -3.23 -2.22 -2.85
C LEU A 29 -3.52 -1.63 -4.24
N ALA A 30 -2.83 -2.12 -5.28
CA ALA A 30 -3.06 -1.68 -6.67
C ALA A 30 -4.46 -2.03 -7.20
N GLN A 31 -5.14 -3.02 -6.61
CA GLN A 31 -6.51 -3.42 -6.97
C GLN A 31 -7.58 -2.70 -6.15
N LEU A 32 -7.19 -2.06 -5.04
CA LEU A 32 -8.11 -1.39 -4.13
C LEU A 32 -8.43 0.04 -4.59
N PRO A 33 -9.66 0.51 -4.33
CA PRO A 33 -10.05 1.88 -4.65
C PRO A 33 -9.23 2.91 -3.85
N MET A 34 -9.36 4.17 -4.26
CA MET A 34 -8.73 5.32 -3.62
C MET A 34 -9.78 6.44 -3.50
N PRO A 35 -10.06 6.96 -2.29
CA PRO A 35 -9.46 6.58 -1.00
C PRO A 35 -9.89 5.19 -0.54
N LEU A 36 -9.07 4.53 0.29
CA LEU A 36 -9.43 3.25 0.89
C LEU A 36 -10.07 3.45 2.27
N THR A 37 -11.26 2.90 2.45
CA THR A 37 -11.94 2.80 3.75
C THR A 37 -12.02 1.36 4.23
N HIS A 38 -12.28 1.16 5.54
CA HIS A 38 -12.53 -0.16 6.11
C HIS A 38 -13.72 -0.87 5.44
N THR A 39 -14.75 -0.11 5.01
CA THR A 39 -15.91 -0.66 4.31
C THR A 39 -15.54 -1.20 2.94
N GLU A 40 -14.74 -0.46 2.16
CA GLU A 40 -14.28 -0.93 0.85
C GLU A 40 -13.37 -2.14 0.98
N LEU A 41 -12.46 -2.13 1.97
CA LEU A 41 -11.61 -3.28 2.23
C LEU A 41 -12.44 -4.51 2.64
N HIS A 42 -13.45 -4.33 3.50
CA HIS A 42 -14.37 -5.39 3.88
C HIS A 42 -15.08 -5.98 2.65
N HIS A 43 -15.70 -5.15 1.80
CA HIS A 43 -16.37 -5.65 0.60
C HIS A 43 -15.41 -6.31 -0.39
N TRP A 44 -14.19 -5.80 -0.53
CA TRP A 44 -13.16 -6.42 -1.36
C TRP A 44 -12.76 -7.81 -0.84
N THR A 45 -12.61 -7.99 0.47
CA THR A 45 -12.37 -9.32 1.07
C THR A 45 -13.52 -10.29 0.81
N GLN A 46 -14.76 -9.83 0.87
CA GLN A 46 -15.94 -10.64 0.54
C GLN A 46 -15.96 -11.03 -0.94
N LEU A 47 -15.66 -10.09 -1.84
CA LEU A 47 -15.67 -10.31 -3.29
C LEU A 47 -14.57 -11.29 -3.74
N THR A 48 -13.38 -11.16 -3.15
CA THR A 48 -12.21 -11.95 -3.53
C THR A 48 -12.07 -13.25 -2.74
N GLY A 49 -12.89 -13.44 -1.69
CA GLY A 49 -12.78 -14.56 -0.76
C GLY A 49 -11.50 -14.55 0.08
N ARG A 50 -10.75 -13.45 0.07
CA ARG A 50 -9.48 -13.32 0.82
C ARG A 50 -9.79 -13.07 2.29
N ARG A 51 -9.07 -13.75 3.17
CA ARG A 51 -9.04 -13.44 4.61
C ARG A 51 -7.79 -12.63 4.90
N LEU A 52 -7.98 -11.52 5.59
CA LEU A 52 -6.89 -10.66 6.04
C LEU A 52 -6.69 -10.85 7.53
N ASP A 53 -5.44 -10.97 7.94
CA ASP A 53 -5.05 -10.77 9.32
C ASP A 53 -5.16 -9.29 9.70
N ARG A 54 -5.27 -9.03 11.00
CA ARG A 54 -5.36 -7.67 11.53
C ARG A 54 -4.22 -6.77 11.04
N TRP A 55 -2.99 -7.29 11.04
CA TRP A 55 -1.82 -6.51 10.66
C TRP A 55 -1.80 -6.16 9.17
N GLU A 56 -2.39 -7.00 8.31
CA GLU A 56 -2.50 -6.72 6.87
C GLU A 56 -3.51 -5.60 6.61
N VAL A 57 -4.62 -5.59 7.35
CA VAL A 57 -5.58 -4.47 7.32
C VAL A 57 -4.89 -3.18 7.70
N GLU A 58 -4.16 -3.17 8.83
CA GLU A 58 -3.42 -2.00 9.29
C GLU A 58 -2.36 -1.55 8.26
N ALA A 59 -1.64 -2.49 7.64
CA ALA A 59 -0.64 -2.22 6.62
C ALA A 59 -1.26 -1.61 5.35
N LEU A 60 -2.35 -2.18 4.82
CA LEU A 60 -3.03 -1.67 3.62
C LEU A 60 -3.59 -0.25 3.84
N MET A 61 -4.20 0.00 5.01
CA MET A 61 -4.70 1.33 5.36
C MET A 61 -3.55 2.35 5.48
N MET A 62 -2.42 1.96 6.04
CA MET A 62 -1.23 2.83 6.13
C MET A 62 -0.61 3.11 4.76
N LEU A 63 -0.52 2.09 3.90
CA LEU A 63 0.00 2.24 2.54
C LEU A 63 -0.92 3.11 1.68
N ASP A 64 -2.26 3.00 1.81
CA ASP A 64 -3.19 3.91 1.13
C ASP A 64 -2.97 5.37 1.55
N ARG A 65 -2.76 5.62 2.84
CA ARG A 65 -2.45 6.97 3.33
C ARG A 65 -1.16 7.51 2.70
N ILE A 66 -0.08 6.73 2.70
CA ILE A 66 1.20 7.14 2.07
C ILE A 66 1.01 7.38 0.57
N ARG A 67 0.20 6.55 -0.09
CA ARG A 67 -0.15 6.67 -1.51
C ARG A 67 -0.94 7.96 -1.81
N ASN A 68 -1.81 8.38 -0.90
CA ASN A 68 -2.66 9.59 -1.03
C ASN A 68 -1.94 10.88 -0.63
N ASP A 69 -0.99 10.83 0.30
CA ASP A 69 -0.20 11.98 0.75
C ASP A 69 0.89 12.38 -0.28
N GLY A 70 1.02 11.64 -1.40
CA GLY A 70 2.07 11.73 -2.43
C GLY A 70 1.88 12.73 -3.57
#